data_AF-A0A090T0T9-F1
#
_entry.id   AF-A0A090T0T9-F1
#
_cell.length_a   1.000
_cell.length_b   1.000
_cell.length_c   1.000
_cell.angle_alpha   90.00
_cell.angle_beta   90.00
_cell.angle_gamma   90.00
#
_symmetry.space_group_name_H-M   'P 1'
#
loop_
_entity.id
_entity.type
_entity.pdbx_description
1 polymer ?
#
loop_
_entity_poly.entity_id
_entity_poly.type
_entity_poly.pdbx_seq_one_letter_code
_entity_poly.pdbx_strand_id
1 'polypeptide(L)'
;MDDTRFRASYQETGKQFDSLTAQRLRLEAELASVTVTSNKNWQAQVQIEPRSIIGSDNPSPALFNAQANYLERLSHLSSELEESKLRIEQQTQAVSDTQTSIRTLQSSLAVVEKERDLLSAVVESGAVAEVELLKLNRDVIRLEGDLSSARVTEQKQRAAYSEAIADHRGIALDFRTKAQGQLNEISATLAQLNESRQAIADQLRRTDVVAPVDGTVKDVFVRTIGVSFVQGNPLWSWYLKTRHLSSKLRSHPKILLLFQ
;
A
#
# COMPACT_ATOMS: atom_id res chain seq x y z
N MET A 1 -36.44 25.33 2.26
CA MET A 1 -36.15 24.01 1.66
C MET A 1 -34.67 23.84 1.32
N ASP A 2 -33.91 24.91 1.11
CA ASP A 2 -32.49 24.83 0.74
C ASP A 2 -31.55 24.44 1.90
N ASP A 3 -31.75 25.01 3.10
CA ASP A 3 -30.89 24.78 4.28
C ASP A 3 -30.78 23.30 4.69
N THR A 4 -31.89 22.55 4.66
CA THR A 4 -31.88 21.10 4.96
C THR A 4 -31.06 20.31 3.94
N ARG A 5 -31.07 20.70 2.66
CA ARG A 5 -30.31 20.02 1.60
C ARG A 5 -28.81 20.31 1.74
N PHE A 6 -28.43 21.55 2.04
CA PHE A 6 -27.03 21.91 2.30
C PHE A 6 -26.46 21.25 3.56
N ARG A 7 -27.24 21.19 4.65
CA ARG A 7 -26.83 20.47 5.88
C ARG A 7 -26.65 18.96 5.65
N ALA A 8 -27.58 18.34 4.92
CA ALA A 8 -27.47 16.93 4.55
C ALA A 8 -26.24 16.67 3.65
N SER A 9 -26.00 17.54 2.66
CA SER A 9 -24.81 17.47 1.79
C SER A 9 -23.52 17.61 2.60
N TYR A 10 -23.46 18.55 3.55
CA TYR A 10 -22.29 18.74 4.40
C TYR A 10 -21.99 17.53 5.29
N GLN A 11 -23.04 16.92 5.87
CA GLN A 11 -22.89 15.69 6.67
C GLN A 11 -22.40 14.50 5.83
N GLU A 12 -22.92 14.36 4.61
CA GLU A 12 -22.51 13.29 3.69
C GLU A 12 -21.04 13.45 3.27
N THR A 13 -20.66 14.67 2.85
CA THR A 13 -19.26 15.01 2.55
C THR A 13 -18.35 14.78 3.76
N GLY A 14 -18.83 15.05 4.98
CA GLY A 14 -18.13 14.76 6.23
C GLY A 14 -17.85 13.27 6.42
N LYS A 15 -18.87 12.40 6.26
CA LYS A 15 -18.69 10.94 6.35
C LYS A 15 -17.73 10.39 5.30
N GLN A 16 -17.83 10.90 4.06
CA GLN A 16 -16.92 10.51 2.98
C GLN A 16 -15.47 10.94 3.30
N PHE A 17 -15.29 12.15 3.84
CA PHE A 17 -13.99 12.65 4.26
C PHE A 17 -13.38 11.79 5.38
N ASP A 18 -14.17 11.42 6.38
CA ASP A 18 -13.73 10.56 7.48
C ASP A 18 -13.31 9.16 6.99
N SER A 19 -14.09 8.60 6.04
CA SER A 19 -13.77 7.33 5.39
C SER A 19 -12.45 7.36 4.64
N LEU A 20 -12.26 8.37 3.79
CA LEU A 20 -11.03 8.54 3.01
C LEU A 20 -9.82 8.83 3.91
N THR A 21 -10.02 9.59 4.99
CA THR A 21 -8.96 9.86 5.98
C THR A 21 -8.53 8.59 6.69
N ALA A 22 -9.47 7.75 7.12
CA ALA A 22 -9.17 6.45 7.72
C ALA A 22 -8.42 5.52 6.74
N GLN A 23 -8.82 5.50 5.47
CA GLN A 23 -8.12 4.72 4.45
C GLN A 23 -6.70 5.23 4.18
N ARG A 24 -6.48 6.56 4.18
CA ARG A 24 -5.15 7.17 4.06
C ARG A 24 -4.25 6.73 5.20
N LEU A 25 -4.71 6.86 6.46
CA LEU A 25 -3.95 6.48 7.65
C LEU A 25 -3.57 4.99 7.64
N ARG A 26 -4.50 4.13 7.20
CA ARG A 26 -4.22 2.70 6.98
C ARG A 26 -3.10 2.49 5.96
N LEU A 27 -3.18 3.12 4.79
CA LEU A 27 -2.18 2.97 3.73
C LEU A 27 -0.79 3.48 4.16
N GLU A 28 -0.75 4.60 4.88
CA GLU A 28 0.49 5.12 5.47
C GLU A 28 1.08 4.11 6.46
N ALA A 29 0.25 3.51 7.32
CA ALA A 29 0.68 2.47 8.25
C ALA A 29 1.18 1.21 7.50
N GLU A 30 0.50 0.76 6.44
CA GLU A 30 0.95 -0.36 5.61
C GLU A 30 2.33 -0.12 5.01
N LEU A 31 2.56 1.05 4.40
CA LEU A 31 3.84 1.42 3.80
C LEU A 31 4.95 1.56 4.83
N ALA A 32 4.63 2.04 6.04
CA ALA A 32 5.58 2.13 7.15
C ALA A 32 5.88 0.77 7.79
N SER A 33 4.95 -0.18 7.71
CA SER A 33 5.09 -1.50 8.33
C SER A 33 5.89 -2.47 7.47
N VAL A 34 5.77 -2.37 6.14
CA VAL A 34 6.43 -3.28 5.22
C VAL A 34 7.67 -2.61 4.65
N THR A 35 8.85 -3.09 5.00
CA THR A 35 10.13 -2.58 4.46
C THR A 35 10.79 -3.59 3.54
N VAL A 36 11.38 -3.09 2.45
CA VAL A 36 12.11 -3.90 1.48
C VAL A 36 13.52 -3.31 1.31
N THR A 37 14.55 -4.12 1.56
CA THR A 37 15.96 -3.72 1.49
C THR A 37 16.71 -4.53 0.44
N SER A 38 17.87 -4.02 -0.01
CA SER A 38 18.75 -4.72 -0.96
C SER A 38 19.80 -5.60 -0.27
N ASN A 39 19.44 -6.26 0.83
CA ASN A 39 20.34 -7.14 1.57
C ASN A 39 20.71 -8.40 0.75
N LYS A 40 21.93 -8.93 0.92
CA LYS A 40 22.35 -10.20 0.33
C LYS A 40 21.62 -11.40 0.94
N ASN A 41 21.31 -11.31 2.24
CA ASN A 41 20.51 -12.31 2.94
C ASN A 41 19.04 -12.09 2.57
N TRP A 42 18.42 -13.06 1.88
CA TRP A 42 17.05 -12.95 1.40
C TRP A 42 16.04 -12.87 2.55
N GLN A 43 16.29 -13.55 3.68
CA GLN A 43 15.42 -13.48 4.86
C GLN A 43 15.37 -12.06 5.47
N ALA A 44 16.40 -11.25 5.22
CA ALA A 44 16.47 -9.87 5.69
C ALA A 44 16.05 -8.85 4.61
N GLN A 45 15.67 -9.29 3.41
CA GLN A 45 15.23 -8.38 2.34
C GLN A 45 13.84 -7.83 2.59
N VAL A 46 12.96 -8.59 3.25
CA VAL A 46 11.58 -8.20 3.54
C VAL A 46 11.35 -8.27 5.04
N GLN A 47 10.84 -7.19 5.63
CA GLN A 47 10.50 -7.14 7.04
C GLN A 47 9.12 -6.52 7.22
N ILE A 48 8.31 -7.16 8.08
CA ILE A 48 7.00 -6.65 8.49
C ILE A 48 7.10 -6.27 9.97
N GLU A 49 7.00 -4.97 10.24
CA GLU A 49 6.92 -4.39 11.57
C GLU A 49 5.58 -3.66 11.71
N PRO A 50 4.53 -4.29 12.26
CA PRO A 50 3.23 -3.66 12.39
C PRO A 50 3.30 -2.34 13.17
N ARG A 51 2.75 -1.27 12.59
CA ARG A 51 2.67 0.06 13.18
C ARG A 51 1.23 0.31 13.66
N SER A 52 1.09 0.98 14.80
CA SER A 52 -0.22 1.38 15.28
C SER A 52 -0.76 2.52 14.42
N ILE A 53 -2.02 2.40 14.00
CA ILE A 53 -2.73 3.51 13.35
C ILE A 53 -3.16 4.46 14.46
N ILE A 54 -2.41 5.55 14.65
CA ILE A 54 -2.76 6.57 15.65
C ILE A 54 -3.99 7.33 15.14
N GLY A 55 -5.14 7.09 15.77
CA GLY A 55 -6.38 7.85 15.59
C GLY A 55 -6.65 8.79 16.76
N SER A 56 -7.51 9.78 16.56
CA SER A 56 -8.03 10.65 17.64
C SER A 56 -8.73 9.84 18.74
N ASP A 57 -8.75 10.36 19.97
CA ASP A 57 -9.29 9.73 21.20
C ASP A 57 -10.74 9.19 21.11
N ASN A 58 -11.47 9.50 20.02
CA ASN A 58 -12.77 8.91 19.70
C ASN A 58 -12.72 8.34 18.25
N PRO A 59 -12.50 7.01 18.08
CA PRO A 59 -12.36 6.42 16.76
C PRO A 59 -13.69 6.46 16.00
N SER A 60 -13.70 7.05 14.81
CA SER A 60 -14.86 6.95 13.92
C SER A 60 -15.07 5.49 13.49
N PRO A 61 -16.30 5.06 13.14
CA PRO A 61 -16.55 3.72 12.60
C PRO A 61 -15.68 3.40 11.38
N ALA A 62 -15.33 4.43 10.59
CA ALA A 62 -14.41 4.29 9.46
C ALA A 62 -12.99 3.91 9.90
N LEU A 63 -12.46 4.51 10.97
CA LEU A 63 -11.14 4.19 11.50
C LEU A 63 -11.08 2.75 12.04
N PHE A 64 -12.14 2.31 12.73
CA PHE A 64 -12.24 0.92 13.21
C PHE A 64 -12.19 -0.08 12.04
N ASN A 65 -12.98 0.16 10.99
CA ASN A 65 -12.97 -0.69 9.79
C ASN A 65 -11.61 -0.68 9.08
N ALA A 66 -10.97 0.50 9.00
CA ALA A 66 -9.64 0.63 8.40
C ALA A 66 -8.58 -0.14 9.18
N GLN A 67 -8.67 -0.17 10.52
CA GLN A 67 -7.78 -0.96 11.37
C GLN A 67 -8.01 -2.47 11.24
N ALA A 68 -9.26 -2.92 11.16
CA ALA A 68 -9.55 -4.33 10.88
C ALA A 68 -8.97 -4.75 9.52
N ASN A 69 -9.20 -3.95 8.48
CA ASN A 69 -8.69 -4.22 7.14
C ASN A 69 -7.15 -4.17 7.07
N TYR A 70 -6.51 -3.27 7.81
CA TYR A 70 -5.05 -3.23 7.96
C TYR A 70 -4.49 -4.57 8.45
N LEU A 71 -5.05 -5.09 9.55
CA LEU A 71 -4.60 -6.33 10.16
C LEU A 71 -4.82 -7.52 9.23
N GLU A 72 -5.98 -7.60 8.58
CA GLU A 72 -6.27 -8.64 7.58
C GLU A 72 -5.28 -8.62 6.42
N ARG A 73 -4.98 -7.43 5.87
CA ARG A 73 -4.03 -7.31 4.76
C ARG A 73 -2.60 -7.66 5.15
N LEU A 74 -2.16 -7.28 6.35
CA LEU A 74 -0.85 -7.69 6.85
C LEU A 74 -0.78 -9.19 7.10
N SER A 75 -1.86 -9.78 7.65
CA SER A 75 -1.96 -11.23 7.85
C SER A 75 -1.86 -11.96 6.51
N HIS A 76 -2.61 -11.51 5.50
CA HIS A 76 -2.55 -12.07 4.15
C HIS A 76 -1.16 -11.99 3.54
N LEU A 77 -0.53 -10.81 3.58
CA LEU A 77 0.84 -10.62 3.09
C LEU A 77 1.83 -11.54 3.82
N SER A 78 1.68 -11.69 5.14
CA SER A 78 2.53 -12.58 5.93
C SER A 78 2.37 -14.03 5.51
N SER A 79 1.15 -14.48 5.21
CA SER A 79 0.90 -15.84 4.71
C SER A 79 1.55 -16.06 3.34
N GLU A 80 1.39 -15.13 2.40
CA GLU A 80 2.03 -15.21 1.07
C GLU A 80 3.55 -15.25 1.15
N LEU A 81 4.14 -14.44 2.04
CA LEU A 81 5.59 -14.43 2.26
C LEU A 81 6.09 -15.73 2.90
N GLU A 82 5.33 -16.33 3.83
CA GLU A 82 5.71 -17.60 4.44
C GLU A 82 5.63 -18.75 3.43
N GLU A 83 4.59 -18.79 2.59
CA GLU A 83 4.51 -19.75 1.47
C GLU A 83 5.68 -19.61 0.50
N SER A 84 6.04 -18.37 0.16
CA SER A 84 7.19 -18.07 -0.69
C SER A 84 8.51 -18.49 -0.04
N LYS A 85 8.66 -18.30 1.27
CA LYS A 85 9.81 -18.77 2.05
C LYS A 85 9.95 -20.29 2.01
N LEU A 86 8.86 -21.04 2.19
CA LEU A 86 8.86 -22.49 2.03
C LEU A 86 9.33 -22.92 0.63
N ARG A 87 8.92 -22.19 -0.43
CA ARG A 87 9.39 -22.46 -1.79
C ARG A 87 10.89 -22.24 -1.94
N ILE A 88 11.44 -21.17 -1.36
CA ILE A 88 12.90 -20.92 -1.36
C ILE A 88 13.64 -22.05 -0.63
N GLU A 89 13.14 -22.49 0.52
CA GLU A 89 13.72 -23.58 1.31
C GLU A 89 13.73 -24.90 0.53
N GLN A 90 12.64 -25.22 -0.17
CA GLN A 90 12.56 -26.39 -1.06
C GLN A 90 13.62 -26.35 -2.18
N GLN A 91 13.80 -25.20 -2.84
CA GLN A 91 14.83 -25.04 -3.86
C GLN A 91 16.24 -25.12 -3.27
N THR A 92 16.44 -24.60 -2.06
CA THR A 92 17.73 -24.71 -1.35
C THR A 92 18.08 -26.17 -1.09
N GLN A 93 17.10 -26.96 -0.62
CA GLN A 93 17.29 -28.38 -0.39
C GLN A 93 17.59 -29.14 -1.68
N ALA A 94 16.84 -28.86 -2.76
CA ALA A 94 17.08 -29.48 -4.06
C ALA A 94 18.50 -29.23 -4.60
N VAL A 95 19.01 -28.00 -4.44
CA VAL A 95 20.40 -27.67 -4.78
C VAL A 95 21.39 -28.45 -3.91
N SER A 96 21.15 -28.53 -2.60
CA SER A 96 22.01 -29.27 -1.65
C SER A 96 22.06 -30.78 -1.95
N ASP A 97 20.92 -31.37 -2.29
CA ASP A 97 20.81 -32.80 -2.64
C ASP A 97 21.60 -33.10 -3.92
N THR A 98 21.43 -32.27 -4.95
CA THR A 98 22.16 -32.42 -6.21
C THR A 98 23.66 -32.21 -6.03
N GLN A 99 24.09 -31.27 -5.20
CA GLN A 99 25.51 -31.10 -4.84
C GLN A 99 26.08 -32.35 -4.18
N THR A 100 25.31 -32.99 -3.30
CA THR A 100 25.73 -34.23 -2.64
C THR A 100 25.88 -35.36 -3.67
N SER A 101 24.93 -35.48 -4.60
CA SER A 101 25.00 -36.44 -5.71
C SER A 101 26.23 -36.20 -6.59
N ILE A 102 26.52 -34.93 -6.93
CA ILE A 102 27.73 -34.53 -7.68
C ILE A 102 29.00 -35.00 -6.96
N ARG A 103 29.12 -34.76 -5.65
CA ARG A 103 30.31 -35.18 -4.87
C ARG A 103 30.47 -36.71 -4.87
N THR A 104 29.37 -37.45 -4.77
CA THR A 104 29.39 -38.92 -4.85
C THR A 104 29.84 -39.39 -6.21
N LEU A 105 29.26 -38.85 -7.30
CA LEU A 105 29.64 -39.18 -8.67
C LEU A 105 31.12 -38.87 -8.95
N GLN A 106 31.62 -37.73 -8.48
CA GLN A 106 33.04 -37.38 -8.58
C GLN A 106 33.95 -38.37 -7.86
N SER A 107 33.54 -38.81 -6.66
CA SER A 107 34.31 -39.78 -5.89
C SER A 107 34.31 -41.15 -6.56
N SER A 108 33.16 -41.60 -7.08
CA SER A 108 33.06 -42.85 -7.84
C SER A 108 33.87 -42.82 -9.12
N LEU A 109 33.81 -41.71 -9.87
CA LEU A 109 34.58 -41.52 -11.09
C LEU A 109 36.08 -41.63 -10.81
N ALA A 110 36.58 -40.94 -9.78
CA ALA A 110 37.99 -40.99 -9.41
C ALA A 110 38.49 -42.42 -9.04
N VAL A 111 37.63 -43.23 -8.42
CA VAL A 111 37.96 -44.64 -8.12
C VAL A 111 38.05 -45.47 -9.40
N VAL A 112 37.06 -45.36 -10.29
CA VAL A 112 37.01 -46.14 -11.54
C VAL A 112 38.12 -45.71 -12.50
N GLU A 113 38.44 -44.42 -12.57
CA GLU A 113 39.58 -43.92 -13.36
C GLU A 113 40.90 -44.51 -12.87
N LYS A 114 41.11 -44.54 -11.55
CA LYS A 114 42.31 -45.16 -10.97
C LYS A 114 42.38 -46.65 -11.26
N GLU A 115 41.26 -47.36 -11.18
CA GLU A 115 41.19 -48.79 -11.52
C GLU A 115 41.49 -49.04 -12.99
N ARG A 116 40.92 -48.23 -13.89
CA ARG A 116 41.20 -48.25 -15.33
C ARG A 116 42.69 -48.05 -15.60
N ASP A 117 43.31 -47.05 -14.97
CA ASP A 117 44.72 -46.71 -15.21
C ASP A 117 45.65 -47.85 -14.79
N LEU A 118 45.36 -48.47 -13.63
CA LEU A 118 46.10 -49.65 -13.18
C LEU A 118 45.91 -50.83 -14.13
N LEU A 119 44.67 -51.08 -14.60
CA LEU A 119 44.39 -52.18 -15.51
C LEU A 119 45.01 -51.97 -16.90
N SER A 120 45.05 -50.73 -17.39
CA SER A 120 45.66 -50.38 -18.68
C SER A 120 47.12 -50.84 -18.75
N ALA A 121 47.90 -50.54 -17.71
CA ALA A 121 49.31 -50.96 -17.64
C ALA A 121 49.48 -52.49 -17.63
N VAL A 122 48.54 -53.21 -17.02
CA VAL A 122 48.55 -54.69 -16.96
C VAL A 122 48.13 -55.28 -18.31
N VAL A 123 47.16 -54.69 -19.01
CA VAL A 123 46.74 -55.13 -20.35
C VAL A 123 47.85 -54.91 -21.37
N GLU A 124 48.60 -53.81 -21.30
CA GLU A 124 49.78 -53.57 -22.15
C GLU A 124 50.86 -54.65 -22.01
N SER A 125 50.98 -55.25 -20.82
CA SER A 125 51.88 -56.38 -20.57
C SER A 125 51.35 -57.74 -21.07
N GLY A 126 50.10 -57.79 -21.58
CA GLY A 126 49.44 -58.99 -22.09
C GLY A 126 48.86 -59.93 -21.01
N ALA A 127 48.88 -59.53 -19.74
CA ALA A 127 48.49 -60.38 -18.61
C ALA A 127 46.97 -60.49 -18.39
N VAL A 128 46.17 -59.57 -18.96
CA VAL A 128 44.71 -59.52 -18.84
C VAL A 128 44.08 -59.18 -20.19
N ALA A 129 42.84 -59.62 -20.41
CA ALA A 129 42.09 -59.37 -21.64
C ALA A 129 41.65 -57.90 -21.77
N GLU A 130 41.79 -57.33 -22.98
CA GLU A 130 41.39 -55.96 -23.34
C GLU A 130 39.89 -55.67 -23.09
N VAL A 131 39.05 -56.71 -23.12
CA VAL A 131 37.60 -56.60 -22.86
C VAL A 131 37.31 -56.03 -21.46
N GLU A 132 38.13 -56.34 -20.45
CA GLU A 132 37.95 -55.78 -19.09
C GLU A 132 38.26 -54.28 -19.05
N LEU A 133 39.29 -53.83 -19.80
CA LEU A 133 39.60 -52.41 -19.95
C LEU A 133 38.47 -51.66 -20.66
N LEU A 134 37.87 -52.25 -21.70
CA LEU A 134 36.73 -51.65 -22.40
C LEU A 134 35.50 -51.48 -21.49
N LYS A 135 35.26 -52.41 -20.55
CA LYS A 135 34.18 -52.27 -19.57
C LYS A 135 34.42 -51.08 -18.64
N LEU A 136 35.62 -50.94 -18.08
CA LEU A 136 35.97 -49.80 -17.22
C LEU A 136 35.89 -48.47 -17.98
N ASN A 137 36.35 -48.43 -19.24
CA ASN A 137 36.19 -47.23 -20.09
C ASN A 137 34.72 -46.85 -20.28
N ARG A 138 33.85 -47.83 -20.50
CA ARG A 138 32.40 -47.59 -20.59
C ARG A 138 31.84 -47.04 -19.28
N ASP A 139 32.30 -47.53 -18.14
CA ASP A 139 31.87 -47.03 -16.82
C ASP A 139 32.37 -45.61 -16.54
N VAL A 140 33.61 -45.27 -16.92
CA VAL A 140 34.13 -43.89 -16.90
C VAL A 140 33.23 -42.98 -17.73
N ILE A 141 33.00 -43.31 -19.01
CA ILE A 141 32.16 -42.50 -19.91
C ILE A 141 30.75 -42.30 -19.34
N ARG A 142 30.16 -43.37 -18.77
CA ARG A 142 28.84 -43.29 -18.13
C ARG A 142 28.85 -42.34 -16.93
N LEU A 143 29.81 -42.49 -16.01
CA LEU A 143 29.92 -41.64 -14.82
C LEU A 143 30.21 -40.17 -15.17
N GLU A 144 31.02 -39.91 -16.19
CA GLU A 144 31.23 -38.56 -16.73
C GLU A 144 29.94 -37.95 -17.28
N GLY A 145 29.16 -38.74 -18.03
CA GLY A 145 27.84 -38.33 -18.52
C GLY A 145 26.85 -38.01 -17.40
N ASP A 146 26.77 -38.89 -16.39
CA ASP A 146 25.93 -38.71 -15.21
C ASP A 146 26.33 -37.46 -14.43
N LEU A 147 27.64 -37.23 -14.23
CA LEU A 147 28.19 -36.05 -13.56
C LEU A 147 27.88 -34.75 -14.34
N SER A 148 28.03 -34.77 -15.66
CA SER A 148 27.70 -33.63 -16.52
C SER A 148 26.21 -33.27 -16.43
N SER A 149 25.35 -34.29 -16.49
CA SER A 149 23.89 -34.13 -16.33
C SER A 149 23.51 -33.56 -14.96
N ALA A 150 24.14 -34.05 -13.89
CA ALA A 150 23.92 -33.56 -12.53
C ALA A 150 24.34 -32.09 -12.38
N ARG A 151 25.45 -31.66 -12.98
CA ARG A 151 25.90 -30.26 -12.97
C ARG A 151 24.93 -29.33 -13.71
N VAL A 152 24.42 -29.74 -14.87
CA VAL A 152 23.40 -28.97 -15.61
C VAL A 152 22.13 -28.85 -14.77
N THR A 153 21.75 -29.91 -14.06
CA THR A 153 20.58 -29.91 -13.16
C THR A 153 20.79 -28.95 -11.99
N GLU A 154 21.95 -28.99 -11.34
CA GLU A 154 22.31 -28.05 -10.26
C GLU A 154 22.22 -26.60 -10.74
N GLN A 155 22.75 -26.30 -11.94
CA GLN A 155 22.68 -24.96 -12.52
C GLN A 155 21.24 -24.47 -12.69
N LYS A 156 20.35 -25.33 -13.20
CA LYS A 156 18.92 -25.01 -13.34
C LYS A 156 18.25 -24.76 -11.98
N GLN A 157 18.55 -25.60 -10.99
CA GLN A 157 18.02 -25.45 -9.63
C GLN A 157 18.52 -24.17 -8.95
N ARG A 158 19.78 -23.77 -9.17
CA ARG A 158 20.32 -22.50 -8.68
C ARG A 158 19.64 -21.29 -9.32
N ALA A 159 19.30 -21.38 -10.60
CA ALA A 159 18.52 -20.34 -11.27
C ALA A 159 17.11 -20.24 -10.65
N ALA A 160 16.42 -21.37 -10.47
CA ALA A 160 15.10 -21.43 -9.83
C ALA A 160 15.13 -20.94 -8.38
N TYR A 161 16.19 -21.22 -7.62
CA TYR A 161 16.41 -20.67 -6.28
C TYR A 161 16.54 -19.14 -6.30
N SER A 162 17.29 -18.60 -7.25
CA SER A 162 17.48 -17.15 -7.39
C SER A 162 16.18 -16.45 -7.82
N GLU A 163 15.41 -17.09 -8.70
CA GLU A 163 14.07 -16.65 -9.11
C GLU A 163 13.11 -16.65 -7.93
N ALA A 164 13.06 -17.71 -7.12
CA ALA A 164 12.22 -17.79 -5.93
C ALA A 164 12.53 -16.66 -4.91
N ILE A 165 13.80 -16.28 -4.75
CA ILE A 165 14.19 -15.13 -3.92
C ILE A 165 13.67 -13.82 -4.54
N ALA A 166 13.80 -13.65 -5.85
CA ALA A 166 13.30 -12.46 -6.54
C ALA A 166 11.77 -12.35 -6.41
N ASP A 167 11.05 -13.46 -6.56
CA ASP A 167 9.60 -13.55 -6.39
C ASP A 167 9.18 -13.18 -4.96
N HIS A 168 9.87 -13.71 -3.94
CA HIS A 168 9.62 -13.37 -2.54
C HIS A 168 9.70 -11.87 -2.29
N ARG A 169 10.77 -11.24 -2.79
CA ARG A 169 10.92 -9.79 -2.73
C ARG A 169 9.83 -9.07 -3.56
N GLY A 170 9.46 -9.64 -4.70
CA GLY A 170 8.42 -9.15 -5.61
C GLY A 170 7.06 -9.02 -4.93
N ILE A 171 6.66 -9.99 -4.11
CA ILE A 171 5.40 -9.95 -3.34
C ILE A 171 5.31 -8.69 -2.47
N ALA A 172 6.37 -8.41 -1.69
CA ALA A 172 6.40 -7.23 -0.82
C ALA A 172 6.47 -5.90 -1.61
N LEU A 173 7.19 -5.88 -2.73
CA LEU A 173 7.26 -4.70 -3.61
C LEU A 173 5.93 -4.41 -4.28
N ASP A 174 5.21 -5.42 -4.77
CA ASP A 174 3.89 -5.29 -5.36
C ASP A 174 2.88 -4.77 -4.34
N PHE A 175 2.87 -5.33 -3.12
CA PHE A 175 2.05 -4.85 -2.02
C PHE A 175 2.28 -3.34 -1.75
N ARG A 176 3.55 -2.93 -1.64
CA ARG A 176 3.90 -1.52 -1.43
C ARG A 176 3.52 -0.63 -2.61
N THR A 177 3.72 -1.11 -3.84
CA THR A 177 3.39 -0.35 -5.05
C THR A 177 1.88 -0.09 -5.14
N LYS A 178 1.08 -1.13 -4.88
CA LYS A 178 -0.38 -1.02 -4.81
C LYS A 178 -0.82 -0.05 -3.70
N ALA A 179 -0.24 -0.18 -2.51
CA ALA A 179 -0.56 0.72 -1.39
C ALA A 179 -0.19 2.19 -1.70
N GLN A 180 0.97 2.43 -2.33
CA GLN A 180 1.38 3.77 -2.73
C GLN A 180 0.48 4.37 -3.82
N GLY A 181 0.07 3.57 -4.81
CA GLY A 181 -0.87 3.98 -5.85
C GLY A 181 -2.22 4.42 -5.26
N GLN A 182 -2.79 3.56 -4.40
CA GLN A 182 -4.04 3.87 -3.68
C GLN A 182 -3.90 5.12 -2.80
N LEU A 183 -2.75 5.30 -2.14
CA LEU A 183 -2.50 6.46 -1.29
C LEU A 183 -2.51 7.76 -2.09
N ASN A 184 -1.92 7.75 -3.29
CA ASN A 184 -1.90 8.92 -4.17
C ASN A 184 -3.32 9.28 -4.65
N GLU A 185 -4.13 8.31 -5.06
CA GLU A 185 -5.52 8.50 -5.49
C GLU A 185 -6.39 9.07 -4.36
N ILE A 186 -6.30 8.49 -3.17
CA ILE A 186 -7.05 8.93 -1.99
C ILE A 186 -6.60 10.32 -1.57
N SER A 187 -5.30 10.63 -1.63
CA SER A 187 -4.78 11.95 -1.27
C SER A 187 -5.27 13.04 -2.22
N ALA A 188 -5.31 12.76 -3.53
CA ALA A 188 -5.88 13.68 -4.52
C ALA A 188 -7.39 13.91 -4.28
N THR A 189 -8.13 12.83 -4.01
CA THR A 189 -9.58 12.89 -3.74
C THR A 189 -9.86 13.67 -2.45
N LEU A 190 -9.07 13.46 -1.39
CA LEU A 190 -9.18 14.20 -0.13
C LEU A 190 -8.93 15.70 -0.33
N ALA A 191 -7.95 16.08 -1.15
CA ALA A 191 -7.66 17.48 -1.45
C ALA A 191 -8.87 18.15 -2.12
N GLN A 192 -9.43 17.53 -3.16
CA GLN A 192 -10.62 18.03 -3.86
C GLN A 192 -11.85 18.10 -2.94
N LEU A 193 -12.06 17.07 -2.11
CA LEU A 193 -13.20 17.02 -1.18
C LEU A 193 -13.09 18.09 -0.10
N ASN A 194 -11.87 18.38 0.37
CA ASN A 194 -11.62 19.42 1.37
C ASN A 194 -11.97 20.82 0.83
N GLU A 195 -11.60 21.12 -0.42
CA GLU A 195 -11.98 22.39 -1.08
C GLU A 195 -13.50 22.50 -1.24
N SER A 196 -14.16 21.43 -1.73
CA SER A 196 -15.62 21.37 -1.85
C SER A 196 -16.33 21.59 -0.52
N ARG A 197 -15.83 20.95 0.55
CA ARG A 197 -16.39 21.09 1.90
C ARG A 197 -16.24 22.52 2.44
N GLN A 198 -15.13 23.20 2.16
CA GLN A 198 -14.95 24.61 2.53
C GLN A 198 -15.94 25.51 1.78
N ALA A 199 -16.12 25.30 0.48
CA ALA A 199 -17.09 26.05 -0.32
C ALA A 199 -18.54 25.87 0.19
N ILE A 200 -18.94 24.63 0.52
CA ILE A 200 -20.26 24.35 1.12
C ILE A 200 -20.37 25.01 2.51
N ALA A 201 -19.32 24.95 3.34
CA ALA A 201 -19.31 25.60 4.64
C ALA A 201 -19.51 27.13 4.54
N ASP A 202 -18.86 27.77 3.58
CA ASP A 202 -19.01 29.20 3.32
C ASP A 202 -20.44 29.55 2.83
N GLN A 203 -21.05 28.69 2.02
CA GLN A 203 -22.46 28.85 1.62
C GLN A 203 -23.42 28.75 2.81
N LEU A 204 -23.23 27.78 3.71
CA LEU A 204 -24.04 27.69 4.94
C LEU A 204 -23.87 28.95 5.79
N ARG A 205 -22.63 29.43 6.01
CA ARG A 205 -22.37 30.66 6.78
C ARG A 205 -23.03 31.90 6.19
N ARG A 206 -23.15 31.98 4.87
CA ARG A 206 -23.85 33.09 4.17
C ARG A 206 -25.37 32.98 4.23
N THR A 207 -25.90 31.79 4.47
CA THR A 207 -27.34 31.54 4.58
C THR A 207 -27.87 31.89 5.98
N ASP A 208 -27.00 31.86 6.99
CA ASP A 208 -27.30 32.35 8.34
C ASP A 208 -27.21 33.89 8.38
N VAL A 209 -28.36 34.57 8.30
CA VAL A 209 -28.45 36.04 8.46
C VAL A 209 -28.39 36.39 9.95
N VAL A 210 -27.25 36.94 10.40
CA VAL A 210 -27.05 37.41 11.80
C VAL A 210 -27.09 38.94 11.86
N ALA A 211 -27.73 39.48 12.90
CA ALA A 211 -27.77 40.91 13.15
C ALA A 211 -26.37 41.44 13.49
N PRO A 212 -25.87 42.50 12.81
CA PRO A 212 -24.51 43.01 13.03
C PRO A 212 -24.34 43.77 14.35
N VAL A 213 -25.43 44.08 15.06
CA VAL A 213 -25.44 44.87 16.30
C VAL A 213 -26.55 44.38 17.24
N ASP A 214 -26.34 44.54 18.55
CA ASP A 214 -27.39 44.32 19.55
C ASP A 214 -28.53 45.35 19.36
N GLY A 215 -29.69 44.87 18.91
CA GLY A 215 -30.85 45.70 18.60
C GLY A 215 -32.16 44.92 18.71
N THR A 216 -33.25 45.60 19.02
CA THR A 216 -34.58 44.99 19.08
C THR A 216 -35.17 44.93 17.67
N VAL A 217 -35.44 43.71 17.17
CA VAL A 217 -36.16 43.50 15.90
C VAL A 217 -37.57 44.07 16.06
N LYS A 218 -37.91 45.11 15.29
CA LYS A 218 -39.17 45.85 15.47
C LYS A 218 -40.26 45.49 14.46
N ASP A 219 -39.89 45.25 13.19
CA ASP A 219 -40.84 44.90 12.13
C ASP A 219 -40.28 43.77 11.24
N VAL A 220 -41.00 42.65 11.19
CA VAL A 220 -40.73 41.53 10.27
C VAL A 220 -41.67 41.67 9.07
N PHE A 221 -41.15 42.06 7.91
CA PHE A 221 -41.95 42.33 6.72
C PHE A 221 -42.37 41.10 5.90
N VAL A 222 -42.08 39.89 6.37
CA VAL A 222 -42.35 38.67 5.60
C VAL A 222 -42.97 37.58 6.48
N ARG A 223 -44.25 37.26 6.23
CA ARG A 223 -44.85 35.97 6.61
C ARG A 223 -44.76 35.05 5.41
N THR A 224 -43.65 34.34 5.23
CA THR A 224 -43.64 33.28 4.21
C THR A 224 -42.64 32.20 4.56
N ILE A 225 -43.17 31.00 4.78
CA ILE A 225 -42.40 29.76 4.83
C ILE A 225 -42.30 29.29 3.37
N GLY A 226 -41.12 29.39 2.77
CA GLY A 226 -40.78 28.61 1.57
C GLY A 226 -40.91 29.28 0.19
N VAL A 227 -40.38 30.47 -0.04
CA VAL A 227 -40.21 31.01 -1.40
C VAL A 227 -38.74 31.39 -1.66
N SER A 228 -38.26 31.07 -2.86
CA SER A 228 -36.90 31.37 -3.35
C SER A 228 -36.75 32.88 -3.59
N PHE A 229 -35.65 33.46 -3.10
CA PHE A 229 -35.36 34.88 -3.25
C PHE A 229 -34.48 35.14 -4.50
N VAL A 230 -34.88 36.14 -5.29
CA VAL A 230 -34.04 36.73 -6.36
C VAL A 230 -33.18 37.83 -5.75
N GLN A 231 -31.88 37.83 -6.09
CA GLN A 231 -30.88 38.78 -5.61
C GLN A 231 -31.24 40.22 -6.05
N GLY A 232 -31.34 41.16 -5.09
CA GLY A 232 -31.49 42.60 -5.39
C GLY A 232 -32.44 43.43 -4.52
N ASN A 233 -33.30 42.81 -3.70
CA ASN A 233 -34.24 43.56 -2.83
C ASN A 233 -33.83 43.54 -1.34
N PRO A 234 -33.78 44.69 -0.65
CA PRO A 234 -33.43 44.76 0.77
C PRO A 234 -34.55 44.17 1.65
N LEU A 235 -34.19 43.19 2.50
CA LEU A 235 -35.14 42.45 3.34
C LEU A 235 -35.34 43.02 4.76
N TRP A 236 -34.42 43.86 5.24
CA TRP A 236 -34.45 44.41 6.61
C TRP A 236 -33.68 45.74 6.69
N SER A 237 -34.12 46.61 7.60
CA SER A 237 -33.48 47.89 7.92
C SER A 237 -33.26 47.95 9.43
N TRP A 238 -32.02 48.24 9.87
CA TRP A 238 -31.68 48.43 11.27
C TRP A 238 -31.42 49.91 11.54
N TYR A 239 -31.86 50.39 12.71
CA TYR A 239 -31.48 51.70 13.23
C TYR A 239 -30.61 51.52 14.47
N LEU A 240 -29.46 52.19 14.49
CA LEU A 240 -28.56 52.25 15.64
C LEU A 240 -29.24 53.01 16.78
N LYS A 241 -29.25 52.43 17.99
CA LYS A 241 -29.78 53.08 19.19
C LYS A 241 -28.69 53.92 19.84
N THR A 242 -28.46 55.13 19.34
CA THR A 242 -27.72 56.12 20.10
C THR A 242 -28.63 56.68 21.21
N ARG A 243 -28.29 56.37 22.47
CA ARG A 243 -28.75 57.19 23.60
C ARG A 243 -28.19 58.59 23.38
N HIS A 244 -29.03 59.53 22.98
CA HIS A 244 -29.24 60.82 23.65
C HIS A 244 -30.23 61.65 22.83
N LEU A 245 -31.28 62.12 23.51
CA LEU A 245 -32.21 63.11 22.99
C LEU A 245 -31.45 64.39 22.65
N SER A 246 -31.57 64.91 21.43
CA SER A 246 -31.86 66.33 21.20
C SER A 246 -32.42 66.56 19.80
N SER A 247 -33.52 67.28 19.76
CA SER A 247 -34.23 67.76 18.59
C SER A 247 -33.41 68.79 17.80
N LYS A 248 -33.13 68.51 16.52
CA LYS A 248 -33.24 69.51 15.44
C LYS A 248 -33.12 68.87 14.06
N LEU A 249 -34.15 69.07 13.23
CA LEU A 249 -34.11 68.84 11.79
C LEU A 249 -32.97 69.66 11.16
N ARG A 250 -31.97 68.98 10.57
CA ARG A 250 -31.45 69.31 9.23
C ARG A 250 -30.58 68.17 8.69
N SER A 251 -30.96 67.73 7.49
CA SER A 251 -30.30 66.83 6.52
C SER A 251 -28.92 66.27 6.88
N HIS A 252 -28.71 64.94 6.81
CA HIS A 252 -27.44 64.28 6.45
C HIS A 252 -27.71 62.77 6.14
N PRO A 253 -26.79 62.05 5.47
CA PRO A 253 -27.05 61.33 4.22
C PRO A 253 -27.56 59.89 4.40
N LYS A 254 -28.30 59.39 3.41
CA LYS A 254 -28.50 57.94 3.24
C LYS A 254 -27.16 57.31 2.88
N ILE A 255 -26.60 56.50 3.78
CA ILE A 255 -25.52 55.58 3.43
C ILE A 255 -26.20 54.32 2.87
N LEU A 256 -26.28 54.23 1.54
CA LEU A 256 -26.56 52.99 0.84
C LEU A 256 -25.24 52.21 0.77
N LEU A 257 -25.14 51.10 1.49
CA LEU A 257 -24.08 50.12 1.23
C LEU A 257 -24.65 49.02 0.35
N LEU A 258 -24.28 49.08 -0.93
CA LEU A 258 -24.37 47.97 -1.88
C LEU A 258 -23.28 46.96 -1.53
N PHE A 259 -23.65 45.72 -1.22
CA PHE A 259 -22.72 44.60 -1.23
C PHE A 259 -22.87 43.87 -2.58
N GLN A 260 -21.80 43.87 -3.38
CA GLN A 260 -21.59 42.94 -4.49
C GLN A 260 -21.20 41.56 -3.94
#